data_AF-A0A7L0HTY4-F1
#
_entry.id   AF-A0A7L0HTY4-F1
#
_cell.length_a   1.000
_cell.length_b   1.000
_cell.length_c   1.000
_cell.angle_alpha   90.00
_cell.angle_beta   90.00
_cell.angle_gamma   90.00
#
_symmetry.space_group_name_H-M   'P 1'
#
loop_
_entity.id
_entity.type
_entity.pdbx_description
1 polymer ?
#
loop_
_entity_poly.entity_id
_entity_poly.type
_entity_poly.pdbx_seq_one_letter_code
_entity_poly.pdbx_strand_id
1 'polypeptide(L)'
;LCLLQASRLEDLRVKLENEGLVNISYVVVNHQGPHSQRKFHLLRESVSDYITVYQQDEQQADVWTTLNGSKDDFLIYDRCGRLVYHLGLPYSFLSFQYVEESIKIAYCESKCGNCSYTEPDIDSVCENITKSEDEKLAEIEPKPSGHHSHHHHGHRHGHGQGHRHRHHH
;
A
#
# COMPACT_ATOMS: atom_id res chain seq x y z
N LEU A 1 15.78 2.88 3.06
CA LEU A 1 14.31 2.89 3.01
C LEU A 1 13.80 3.19 1.59
N CYS A 2 14.13 4.33 0.96
CA CYS A 2 13.62 4.68 -0.37
C CYS A 2 13.98 3.67 -1.48
N LEU A 3 15.24 3.22 -1.57
CA LEU A 3 15.64 2.20 -2.56
C LEU A 3 14.91 0.85 -2.37
N LEU A 4 14.60 0.50 -1.12
CA LEU A 4 13.82 -0.71 -0.83
C LEU A 4 12.35 -0.54 -1.24
N GLN A 5 11.76 0.64 -1.01
CA GLN A 5 10.41 0.95 -1.50
C GLN A 5 10.38 0.93 -3.03
N ALA A 6 11.39 1.47 -3.71
CA ALA A 6 11.49 1.43 -5.16
C ALA A 6 11.53 -0.01 -5.71
N SER A 7 12.37 -0.89 -5.14
CA SER A 7 12.37 -2.31 -5.49
C SER A 7 11.02 -2.99 -5.26
N ARG A 8 10.30 -2.64 -4.18
CA ARG A 8 8.95 -3.18 -3.93
C ARG A 8 7.89 -2.63 -4.88
N LEU A 9 8.11 -1.45 -5.48
CA LEU A 9 7.21 -0.91 -6.48
C LEU A 9 7.27 -1.75 -7.76
N GLU A 10 8.46 -2.26 -8.11
CA GLU A 10 8.61 -3.24 -9.19
C GLU A 10 7.86 -4.54 -8.87
N ASP A 11 7.99 -5.06 -7.65
CA ASP A 11 7.25 -6.26 -7.22
C ASP A 11 5.73 -6.04 -7.34
N LEU A 12 5.24 -4.87 -6.91
CA LEU A 12 3.82 -4.50 -7.02
C LEU A 12 3.38 -4.38 -8.48
N ARG A 13 4.18 -3.76 -9.35
CA ARG A 13 3.90 -3.63 -10.78
C ARG A 13 3.73 -5.02 -11.43
N VAL A 14 4.70 -5.91 -11.22
CA VAL A 14 4.66 -7.28 -11.75
C VAL A 14 3.45 -8.03 -11.22
N LYS A 15 3.13 -7.88 -9.93
CA LYS A 15 1.96 -8.51 -9.32
C LYS A 15 0.66 -8.07 -10.00
N LEU A 16 0.45 -6.76 -10.16
CA LEU A 16 -0.77 -6.22 -10.77
C LEU A 16 -0.91 -6.61 -12.24
N GLU A 17 0.20 -6.61 -13.00
CA GLU A 17 0.22 -7.07 -14.39
C GLU A 17 -0.15 -8.56 -14.51
N ASN A 18 0.37 -9.41 -13.64
CA ASN A 18 0.02 -10.83 -13.58
C ASN A 18 -1.45 -11.07 -13.19
N GLU A 19 -2.07 -10.15 -12.46
CA GLU A 19 -3.49 -10.15 -12.13
C GLU A 19 -4.37 -9.58 -13.28
N GLY A 20 -3.76 -9.15 -14.39
CA GLY A 20 -4.46 -8.62 -15.56
C GLY A 20 -4.71 -7.12 -15.53
N LEU A 21 -4.21 -6.38 -14.54
CA LEU A 21 -4.26 -4.93 -14.51
C LEU A 21 -3.12 -4.36 -15.37
N VAL A 22 -3.38 -4.28 -16.67
CA VAL A 22 -2.45 -3.77 -17.68
C VAL A 22 -2.62 -2.25 -17.87
N ASN A 23 -1.78 -1.64 -18.70
CA ASN A 23 -1.89 -0.21 -19.04
C ASN A 23 -1.77 0.77 -17.85
N ILE A 24 -1.14 0.34 -16.74
CA ILE A 24 -0.80 1.23 -15.62
C ILE A 24 0.62 1.78 -15.83
N SER A 25 0.76 3.10 -15.75
CA SER A 25 2.06 3.78 -15.83
C SER A 25 2.59 4.11 -14.43
N TYR A 26 3.86 3.80 -14.18
CA TYR A 26 4.51 4.01 -12.88
C TYR A 26 5.63 5.02 -13.01
N VAL A 27 5.63 6.03 -12.14
CA VAL A 27 6.64 7.09 -12.11
C VAL A 27 7.18 7.26 -10.70
N VAL A 28 8.50 7.20 -10.54
CA VAL A 28 9.21 7.55 -9.31
C VAL A 28 9.86 8.91 -9.49
N VAL A 29 9.49 9.86 -8.65
CA VAL A 29 10.07 11.22 -8.67
C VAL A 29 11.21 11.30 -7.67
N ASN A 30 12.45 11.36 -8.16
CA ASN A 30 13.61 11.58 -7.30
C ASN A 30 13.70 13.06 -6.89
N HIS A 31 13.95 13.30 -5.61
CA HIS A 31 14.04 14.66 -5.07
C HIS A 31 15.19 15.47 -5.70
N GLN A 32 15.00 16.79 -5.85
CA GLN A 32 15.96 17.68 -6.50
C GLN A 32 17.25 17.92 -5.71
N GLY A 33 17.28 17.59 -4.42
CA GLY A 33 18.42 17.87 -3.54
C GLY A 33 19.70 17.09 -3.89
N PRO A 34 20.91 17.63 -3.60
CA PRO A 34 22.20 17.07 -4.05
C PRO A 34 22.49 15.64 -3.57
N HIS A 35 21.94 15.24 -2.43
CA HIS A 35 22.09 13.87 -1.93
C HIS A 35 21.28 12.87 -2.77
N SER A 36 20.07 13.24 -3.18
CA SER A 36 19.20 12.40 -4.00
C SER A 36 19.73 12.29 -5.43
N GLN A 37 20.22 13.38 -6.00
CA GLN A 37 20.85 13.37 -7.33
C GLN A 37 22.05 12.42 -7.41
N ARG A 38 22.95 12.46 -6.42
CA ARG A 38 24.10 11.54 -6.37
C ARG A 38 23.70 10.07 -6.32
N LYS A 39 22.49 9.76 -5.82
CA LYS A 39 21.94 8.41 -5.72
C LYS A 39 20.96 8.06 -6.84
N PHE A 40 20.82 8.92 -7.86
CA PHE A 40 19.91 8.68 -8.99
C PHE A 40 20.18 7.34 -9.69
N HIS A 41 21.46 7.01 -9.94
CA HIS A 41 21.83 5.73 -10.55
C HIS A 41 21.34 4.53 -9.74
N LEU A 42 21.55 4.53 -8.41
CA LEU A 42 21.06 3.47 -7.52
C LEU A 42 19.54 3.35 -7.54
N LEU A 43 18.83 4.49 -7.62
CA LEU A 43 17.38 4.50 -7.72
C LEU A 43 16.92 3.91 -9.05
N ARG A 44 17.54 4.28 -10.17
CA ARG A 44 17.28 3.69 -11.48
C ARG A 44 17.54 2.19 -11.52
N GLU A 45 18.63 1.72 -10.93
CA GLU A 45 18.98 0.30 -10.86
C GLU A 45 18.05 -0.49 -9.93
N SER A 46 17.33 0.18 -9.03
CA SER A 46 16.39 -0.48 -8.11
C SER A 46 15.03 -0.82 -8.71
N VAL A 47 14.76 -0.39 -9.95
CA VAL A 47 13.50 -0.64 -10.67
C VAL A 47 13.78 -1.08 -12.11
N SER A 48 12.79 -1.69 -12.77
CA SER A 48 12.90 -2.05 -14.17
C SER A 48 12.71 -0.85 -15.11
N ASP A 49 12.97 -1.03 -16.40
CA ASP A 49 12.70 -0.02 -17.43
C ASP A 49 11.19 0.27 -17.64
N TYR A 50 10.30 -0.52 -17.04
CA TYR A 50 8.85 -0.26 -17.03
C TYR A 50 8.42 0.81 -16.01
N ILE A 51 9.33 1.23 -15.12
CA ILE A 51 9.10 2.30 -14.16
C ILE A 51 9.94 3.51 -14.56
N THR A 52 9.28 4.61 -14.87
CA THR A 52 9.98 5.85 -15.19
C THR A 52 10.56 6.46 -13.92
N VAL A 53 11.87 6.65 -13.85
CA VAL A 53 12.52 7.38 -12.76
C VAL A 53 12.83 8.80 -13.22
N TYR A 54 12.05 9.76 -12.73
CA TYR A 54 12.19 11.17 -13.06
C TYR A 54 13.13 11.86 -12.07
N GLN A 55 14.27 12.37 -12.55
CA GLN A 55 15.15 13.22 -11.75
C GLN A 55 14.69 14.67 -11.85
N GLN A 56 14.37 15.27 -10.71
CA GLN A 56 14.12 16.70 -10.65
C GLN A 56 15.40 17.53 -10.74
N ASP A 57 15.40 18.59 -11.54
CA ASP A 57 16.48 19.57 -11.61
C ASP A 57 16.54 20.45 -10.33
N GLU A 58 17.71 20.97 -9.95
CA GLU A 58 17.83 21.75 -8.70
C GLU A 58 17.03 23.06 -8.72
N GLN A 59 16.87 23.65 -9.90
CA GLN A 59 16.28 24.97 -10.09
C GLN A 59 14.80 24.95 -10.50
N GLN A 60 14.24 23.78 -10.80
CA GLN A 60 12.84 23.70 -11.16
C GLN A 60 11.94 23.81 -9.92
N ALA A 61 10.65 24.07 -10.16
CA ALA A 61 9.64 23.97 -9.13
C ALA A 61 9.55 22.52 -8.63
N ASP A 62 9.52 22.34 -7.30
CA ASP A 62 9.41 21.01 -6.71
C ASP A 62 8.04 20.40 -7.07
N VAL A 63 8.10 19.24 -7.73
CA VAL A 63 6.94 18.47 -8.14
C VAL A 63 6.07 18.09 -6.96
N TRP A 64 6.66 17.72 -5.81
CA TRP A 64 5.89 17.34 -4.63
C TRP A 64 5.06 18.50 -4.10
N THR A 65 5.67 19.67 -3.95
CA THR A 65 4.96 20.90 -3.59
C THR A 65 3.87 21.25 -4.61
N THR A 66 4.16 21.14 -5.90
CA THR A 66 3.20 21.46 -6.99
C THR A 66 1.97 20.56 -6.96
N LEU A 67 2.16 19.28 -6.67
CA LEU A 67 1.08 18.29 -6.61
C LEU A 67 0.45 18.18 -5.21
N ASN A 68 0.81 19.08 -4.28
CA ASN A 68 0.38 19.04 -2.88
C ASN A 68 0.65 17.69 -2.19
N GLY A 69 1.75 17.04 -2.58
CA GLY A 69 2.25 15.80 -2.01
C GLY A 69 3.47 16.01 -1.12
N SER A 70 3.87 14.95 -0.43
CA SER A 70 5.07 14.90 0.41
C SER A 70 5.99 13.76 0.01
N LYS A 71 7.21 13.77 0.57
CA LYS A 71 8.16 12.68 0.42
C LYS A 71 7.53 11.35 0.85
N ASP A 72 7.76 10.32 0.04
CA ASP A 72 7.25 8.95 0.25
C ASP A 72 5.73 8.81 0.09
N ASP A 73 5.03 9.81 -0.46
CA ASP A 73 3.60 9.69 -0.78
C ASP A 73 3.37 8.98 -2.13
N PHE A 74 2.20 8.36 -2.28
CA PHE A 74 1.66 7.92 -3.56
C PHE A 74 0.50 8.82 -3.99
N LEU A 75 0.59 9.32 -5.23
CA LEU A 75 -0.48 10.01 -5.91
C LEU A 75 -0.98 9.11 -7.04
N ILE A 76 -2.20 8.60 -6.91
CA ILE A 76 -2.78 7.66 -7.88
C ILE A 76 -3.81 8.42 -8.69
N TYR A 77 -3.59 8.44 -9.99
CA TYR A 77 -4.49 9.04 -10.96
C TYR A 77 -5.25 7.95 -11.69
N ASP A 78 -6.54 8.18 -11.94
CA ASP A 78 -7.31 7.29 -12.82
C ASP A 78 -6.97 7.51 -14.29
N ARG A 79 -7.53 6.68 -15.16
CA ARG A 79 -7.36 6.75 -16.62
C ARG A 79 -7.89 8.04 -17.26
N CYS A 80 -8.68 8.83 -16.54
CA CYS A 80 -9.12 10.15 -16.95
C CYS A 80 -8.18 11.27 -16.46
N GLY A 81 -7.05 10.93 -15.83
CA GLY A 81 -6.07 11.88 -15.32
C GLY A 81 -6.51 12.59 -14.04
N ARG A 82 -7.48 12.04 -13.30
CA ARG A 82 -7.99 12.63 -12.05
C ARG A 82 -7.27 11.99 -10.87
N LEU A 83 -6.79 12.81 -9.93
CA LEU A 83 -6.22 12.32 -8.67
C LEU A 83 -7.34 11.68 -7.84
N VAL A 84 -7.30 10.35 -7.68
CA VAL A 84 -8.32 9.58 -6.95
C VAL A 84 -7.84 9.15 -5.56
N TYR A 85 -6.54 8.94 -5.39
CA TYR A 85 -5.94 8.65 -4.08
C TYR A 85 -4.67 9.46 -3.85
N HIS A 86 -4.52 9.93 -2.62
CA HIS A 86 -3.29 10.48 -2.07
C HIS A 86 -2.99 9.74 -0.77
N LEU A 87 -1.95 8.91 -0.80
CA LEU A 87 -1.54 8.09 0.33
C LEU A 87 -0.22 8.62 0.87
N GLY A 88 -0.25 9.17 2.09
CA GLY A 88 0.96 9.48 2.84
C GLY A 88 1.33 8.37 3.82
N LEU A 89 2.45 8.57 4.52
CA LEU A 89 2.84 7.66 5.60
C LEU A 89 1.76 7.60 6.70
N PRO A 90 1.49 6.41 7.29
CA PRO A 90 2.14 5.11 7.04
C PRO A 90 1.54 4.30 5.89
N TYR A 91 0.45 4.76 5.26
CA TYR A 91 -0.29 4.03 4.24
C TYR A 91 0.49 3.87 2.92
N SER A 92 1.47 4.73 2.67
CA SER A 92 2.36 4.63 1.52
C SER A 92 3.44 3.55 1.61
N PHE A 93 3.57 2.83 2.74
CA PHE A 93 4.52 1.74 2.83
C PHE A 93 4.07 0.52 2.04
N LEU A 94 4.82 0.17 0.99
CA LEU A 94 4.59 -1.00 0.13
C LEU A 94 4.75 -2.37 0.81
N SER A 95 5.03 -2.43 2.12
CA SER A 95 4.85 -3.67 2.90
C SER A 95 3.40 -3.97 3.24
N PHE A 96 2.51 -2.97 3.11
CA PHE A 96 1.08 -3.10 3.37
C PHE A 96 0.30 -3.00 2.06
N GLN A 97 -0.96 -3.42 2.09
CA GLN A 97 -1.81 -3.56 0.90
C GLN A 97 -2.46 -2.24 0.45
N TYR A 98 -2.34 -1.14 1.20
CA TYR A 98 -3.07 0.10 0.93
C TYR A 98 -2.82 0.69 -0.47
N VAL A 99 -1.57 0.69 -0.94
CA VAL A 99 -1.23 1.18 -2.28
C VAL A 99 -1.80 0.24 -3.36
N GLU A 100 -1.66 -1.08 -3.15
CA GLU A 100 -2.21 -2.10 -4.06
C GLU A 100 -3.74 -1.98 -4.18
N GLU A 101 -4.45 -1.95 -3.07
CA GLU A 101 -5.91 -1.81 -3.01
C GLU A 101 -6.37 -0.50 -3.65
N SER A 102 -5.68 0.60 -3.37
CA SER A 102 -6.02 1.90 -3.97
C SER A 102 -5.84 1.91 -5.48
N ILE A 103 -4.81 1.21 -6.01
CA ILE A 103 -4.63 1.05 -7.46
C ILE A 103 -5.75 0.17 -8.04
N LYS A 104 -6.08 -0.96 -7.42
CA LYS A 104 -7.16 -1.85 -7.86
C LYS A 104 -8.50 -1.13 -7.93
N ILE A 105 -8.82 -0.36 -6.89
CA ILE A 105 -10.04 0.44 -6.85
C ILE A 105 -10.00 1.55 -7.90
N ALA A 106 -8.88 2.27 -8.06
CA ALA A 106 -8.73 3.29 -9.10
C ALA A 106 -8.86 2.73 -10.52
N TYR A 107 -8.42 1.49 -10.73
CA TYR A 107 -8.52 0.78 -12.00
C TYR A 107 -9.96 0.41 -12.32
N CYS A 108 -10.70 -0.13 -11.34
CA CYS A 108 -12.03 -0.69 -11.55
C CYS A 108 -13.18 0.27 -11.35
N GLU A 109 -13.06 1.23 -10.44
CA GLU A 109 -14.16 2.11 -10.07
C GLU A 109 -14.07 3.49 -10.75
N SER A 110 -15.23 4.14 -10.88
CA SER A 110 -15.34 5.52 -11.35
C SER A 110 -15.49 6.49 -10.16
N LYS A 111 -14.54 6.48 -9.22
CA LYS A 111 -14.60 7.25 -7.95
C LYS A 111 -14.88 8.74 -8.14
N CYS A 112 -14.28 9.36 -9.15
CA CYS A 112 -14.44 10.78 -9.45
C CYS A 112 -15.49 11.06 -10.54
N GLY A 113 -16.46 10.17 -10.74
CA GLY A 113 -17.52 10.26 -11.74
C GLY A 113 -17.17 9.57 -13.05
N ASN A 114 -18.09 9.61 -14.01
CA ASN A 114 -17.98 8.88 -15.27
C ASN A 114 -16.69 9.23 -16.02
N CYS A 115 -15.98 8.20 -16.46
CA CYS A 115 -14.80 8.32 -17.31
C CYS A 115 -15.11 7.69 -18.67
N SER A 116 -14.97 8.43 -19.76
CA SER A 116 -15.28 7.96 -21.12
C SER A 116 -14.24 7.00 -21.70
N TYR A 117 -13.05 6.95 -21.08
CA TYR A 117 -12.01 5.98 -21.43
C TYR A 117 -12.31 4.70 -20.68
N THR A 118 -13.10 3.79 -21.27
CA THR A 118 -13.32 2.45 -20.73
C THR A 118 -12.96 1.46 -21.82
N GLU A 119 -11.92 0.65 -21.57
CA GLU A 119 -11.61 -0.48 -22.45
C GLU A 119 -12.51 -1.66 -22.05
N PRO A 120 -13.10 -2.38 -23.03
CA PRO A 120 -14.05 -3.45 -22.77
C PRO A 120 -13.48 -4.64 -21.97
N ASP A 121 -12.16 -4.84 -21.98
CA ASP A 121 -11.52 -5.95 -21.23
C ASP A 121 -11.42 -5.69 -19.71
N ILE A 122 -11.58 -4.44 -19.26
CA ILE A 122 -11.44 -4.05 -17.85
C ILE A 122 -12.53 -4.68 -16.98
N ASP A 123 -13.76 -4.79 -17.50
CA ASP A 123 -14.92 -5.25 -16.73
C ASP A 123 -14.70 -6.69 -16.19
N SER A 124 -14.16 -7.59 -17.02
CA SER A 124 -13.89 -8.97 -16.63
C SER A 124 -12.81 -9.12 -15.54
N VAL A 125 -11.76 -8.30 -15.60
CA VAL A 125 -10.69 -8.26 -14.61
C VAL A 125 -11.24 -7.74 -13.29
N CYS A 126 -12.04 -6.68 -13.34
CA CYS A 126 -12.63 -6.05 -12.16
C CYS A 126 -13.68 -6.91 -11.46
N GLU A 127 -14.47 -7.69 -12.20
CA GLU A 127 -15.34 -8.71 -11.61
C GLU A 127 -14.57 -9.80 -10.85
N ASN A 128 -13.37 -10.18 -11.30
CA ASN A 128 -12.56 -11.19 -10.61
C ASN A 128 -11.91 -10.62 -9.34
N ILE A 129 -11.43 -9.38 -9.39
CA ILE A 129 -10.85 -8.68 -8.24
C ILE A 129 -11.90 -8.54 -7.13
N THR A 130 -13.09 -8.03 -7.45
CA THR A 130 -14.18 -7.88 -6.48
C THR A 130 -14.58 -9.20 -5.83
N LYS A 131 -14.72 -10.29 -6.60
CA LYS A 131 -15.00 -11.64 -6.05
C LYS A 131 -13.89 -12.12 -5.09
N SER A 132 -12.62 -11.87 -5.43
CA SER A 132 -11.49 -12.29 -4.59
C SER A 132 -11.42 -11.53 -3.25
N GLU A 133 -11.86 -10.27 -3.23
CA GLU A 133 -11.92 -9.47 -2.01
C GLU A 133 -13.06 -9.95 -1.09
N ASP A 134 -14.23 -10.27 -1.66
CA ASP A 134 -15.36 -10.85 -0.91
C ASP A 134 -15.01 -12.21 -0.30
N GLU A 135 -14.29 -13.08 -1.03
CA GLU A 135 -13.84 -14.38 -0.52
C GLU A 135 -12.81 -14.23 0.61
N LYS A 136 -11.86 -13.29 0.47
CA LYS A 136 -10.86 -12.99 1.49
C LYS A 136 -11.49 -12.39 2.75
N LEU A 137 -12.56 -11.60 2.61
CA LEU A 137 -13.34 -11.08 3.74
C LEU A 137 -14.20 -12.17 4.41
N ALA A 138 -14.78 -13.08 3.62
CA ALA A 138 -15.57 -14.21 4.13
C ALA A 138 -14.72 -15.26 4.87
N GLU A 139 -13.44 -15.43 4.52
CA GLU A 139 -12.51 -16.30 5.27
C GLU A 139 -12.12 -15.70 6.63
N ILE A 140 -12.24 -14.39 6.80
CA ILE A 140 -11.99 -13.67 8.05
C ILE A 140 -13.24 -13.68 8.97
N GLU A 141 -14.43 -13.97 8.44
CA GLU A 141 -15.63 -14.10 9.28
C GLU A 141 -15.51 -15.33 10.21
N PRO A 142 -15.64 -15.15 11.54
CA PRO A 142 -15.59 -16.28 12.46
C PRO A 142 -16.81 -17.16 12.23
N LYS A 143 -16.56 -18.43 11.84
CA LYS A 143 -17.60 -19.48 11.84
C LYS A 143 -18.34 -19.44 13.18
N PRO A 144 -19.69 -19.43 13.20
CA PRO A 144 -20.42 -19.38 14.45
C PRO A 144 -20.09 -20.63 15.27
N SER A 145 -19.36 -20.45 16.37
CA SER A 145 -19.01 -21.52 17.28
C SER A 145 -20.29 -22.05 17.91
N GLY A 146 -20.61 -23.30 17.61
CA GLY A 146 -21.71 -24.03 18.24
C GLY A 146 -21.62 -24.03 19.76
N HIS A 147 -22.79 -23.97 20.38
CA HIS A 147 -23.07 -24.04 21.81
C HIS A 147 -22.12 -24.94 22.61
N HIS A 148 -21.43 -24.37 23.60
CA HIS A 148 -20.99 -25.15 24.76
C HIS A 148 -21.31 -24.42 26.07
N SER A 149 -22.12 -25.13 26.85
CA SER A 149 -22.70 -24.80 28.15
C SER A 149 -21.68 -24.31 29.19
N HIS A 150 -22.07 -23.26 29.91
CA HIS A 150 -21.41 -22.81 31.13
C HIS A 150 -21.45 -23.90 32.22
N HIS A 151 -20.29 -24.24 32.79
CA HIS A 151 -20.22 -24.86 34.11
C HIS A 151 -19.22 -24.12 34.99
N HIS A 152 -19.76 -23.46 36.01
CA HIS A 152 -19.04 -22.98 37.17
C HIS A 152 -18.57 -24.17 38.02
N HIS A 153 -17.30 -24.19 38.42
CA HIS A 153 -16.89 -24.73 39.72
C HIS A 153 -15.62 -24.01 40.19
N GLY A 154 -15.73 -23.41 41.38
CA GLY A 154 -14.63 -22.72 42.04
C GLY A 154 -13.75 -23.66 42.86
N HIS A 155 -12.55 -23.20 43.20
CA HIS A 155 -11.81 -23.68 44.36
C HIS A 155 -11.07 -22.53 45.07
N ARG A 156 -11.12 -22.63 46.39
CA ARG A 156 -10.69 -21.69 47.43
C ARG A 156 -9.20 -21.84 47.79
N HIS A 157 -8.63 -20.70 48.20
CA HIS A 157 -7.64 -20.44 49.27
C HIS A 157 -6.31 -21.19 49.36
N GLY A 158 -5.23 -20.40 49.44
CA GLY A 158 -3.99 -20.72 50.14
C GLY A 158 -3.21 -19.44 50.47
N HIS A 159 -3.31 -18.95 51.71
CA HIS A 159 -2.44 -17.91 52.26
C HIS A 159 -1.10 -18.53 52.67
N GLY A 160 0.01 -17.90 52.27
CA GLY A 160 1.34 -18.18 52.79
C GLY A 160 2.17 -16.91 52.83
N GLN A 161 2.37 -16.36 54.03
CA GLN A 161 3.29 -15.27 54.31
C GLN A 161 4.75 -15.72 54.15
N GLY A 162 5.60 -14.85 53.63
CA GLY A 162 7.05 -15.03 53.61
C GLY A 162 7.76 -13.69 53.39
N HIS A 163 8.15 -13.03 54.47
CA HIS A 163 9.03 -11.86 54.47
C HIS A 163 10.43 -12.19 53.93
N ARG A 164 11.06 -11.29 53.17
CA ARG A 164 12.30 -10.56 53.56
C ARG A 164 12.94 -9.75 52.41
N HIS A 165 13.47 -8.61 52.83
CA HIS A 165 14.26 -7.58 52.14
C HIS A 165 15.48 -8.06 51.32
N ARG A 166 15.87 -7.30 50.28
CA ARG A 166 17.13 -6.51 50.26
C ARG A 166 17.32 -5.65 48.99
N HIS A 167 17.91 -4.49 49.23
CA HIS A 167 18.41 -3.48 48.28
C HIS A 167 19.84 -3.77 47.79
N HIS A 168 20.23 -3.03 46.73
CA HIS A 168 21.56 -2.75 46.17
C HIS A 168 22.21 -3.89 45.35
N HIS A 169 22.74 -3.63 44.15
CA HIS A 169 23.48 -2.46 43.63
C HIS A 169 22.96 -1.93 42.29
#